data_AF-A0A969BNK2-F1
#
_entry.id   AF-A0A969BNK2-F1
#
_cell.length_a   1.000
_cell.length_b   1.000
_cell.length_c   1.000
_cell.angle_alpha   90.00
_cell.angle_beta   90.00
_cell.angle_gamma   90.00
#
_symmetry.space_group_name_H-M   'P 1'
#
loop_
_entity.id
_entity.type
_entity.pdbx_description
1 polymer ?
#
loop_
_entity_poly.entity_id
_entity_poly.type
_entity_poly.pdbx_seq_one_letter_code
_entity_poly.pdbx_strand_id
1 'polypeptide(L)'
;MARAYASAIIKAPVETVWPIVRDFNALPKWTDAIVKSKIEDGLDSDVVGCVRSFHTKDGTHIRERLLTLDDARYTFTYNFEKPAFPVKNYLAALHLMPVTHGDTTFAEWEATFDELPGDEGKYEKHISNAVFAANFTSLAAKIAREKPKRPEGAVRWKAWAPNKVWTSRVINAPVDKVWSVMRDFAGMGKWHDGMTRMHMLNRARADKVGGVRDFFSGKQHLHEELLHLCDITRSFSYRITKCDIPWTNYVSGPRLWPVTKGNKTFAVWTGDWSASPHDDRTLMPSVEHDVYQKAFAGVERLLKGTSSR
;
A
#
# COMPACT_ATOMS: atom_id res chain seq x y z
N MET A 1 -11.21 -0.56 -21.02
CA MET A 1 -9.90 -0.51 -20.35
C MET A 1 -9.84 -1.61 -19.30
N ALA A 2 -8.96 -2.58 -19.51
CA ALA A 2 -8.65 -3.65 -18.57
C ALA A 2 -7.64 -3.18 -17.51
N ARG A 3 -7.59 -3.86 -16.36
CA ARG A 3 -6.63 -3.53 -15.28
C ARG A 3 -5.97 -4.78 -14.73
N ALA A 4 -4.70 -4.98 -15.08
CA ALA A 4 -3.89 -6.00 -14.44
C ALA A 4 -3.37 -5.51 -13.08
N TYR A 5 -3.37 -6.38 -12.07
CA TYR A 5 -2.92 -6.07 -10.72
C TYR A 5 -2.31 -7.29 -10.04
N ALA A 6 -1.13 -7.12 -9.44
CA ALA A 6 -0.58 -8.07 -8.49
C ALA A 6 0.09 -7.35 -7.33
N SER A 7 0.16 -8.04 -6.20
CA SER A 7 0.79 -7.52 -4.99
C SER A 7 1.29 -8.63 -4.08
N ALA A 8 2.37 -8.35 -3.37
CA ALA A 8 3.05 -9.31 -2.50
C ALA A 8 3.70 -8.62 -1.29
N ILE A 9 4.00 -9.42 -0.26
CA ILE A 9 4.86 -9.00 0.85
C ILE A 9 6.26 -9.56 0.62
N ILE A 10 7.24 -8.67 0.49
CA ILE A 10 8.66 -9.00 0.38
C ILE A 10 9.28 -8.92 1.77
N LYS A 11 9.96 -9.99 2.21
CA LYS A 11 10.54 -10.11 3.56
C LYS A 11 11.88 -9.37 3.70
N ALA A 12 11.86 -8.07 3.39
CA ALA A 12 12.96 -7.15 3.62
C ALA A 12 12.43 -5.71 3.74
N PRO A 13 13.18 -4.80 4.39
CA PRO A 13 12.84 -3.37 4.47
C PRO A 13 12.74 -2.74 3.07
N VAL A 14 11.88 -1.72 2.92
CA VAL A 14 11.65 -1.08 1.61
C VAL A 14 12.92 -0.42 1.08
N GLU A 15 13.75 0.09 1.98
CA GLU A 15 15.05 0.70 1.71
C GLU A 15 16.06 -0.32 1.15
N THR A 16 15.86 -1.60 1.45
CA THR A 16 16.65 -2.71 0.90
C THR A 16 16.11 -3.17 -0.46
N VAL A 17 14.79 -3.20 -0.62
CA VAL A 17 14.14 -3.69 -1.85
C VAL A 17 14.19 -2.66 -2.98
N TRP A 18 13.96 -1.39 -2.66
CA TRP A 18 13.84 -0.32 -3.64
C TRP A 18 15.08 -0.15 -4.54
N PRO A 19 16.33 -0.14 -4.04
CA PRO A 19 17.51 -0.02 -4.90
C PRO A 19 17.62 -1.11 -5.99
N ILE A 20 17.04 -2.29 -5.75
CA ILE A 20 17.03 -3.40 -6.72
C ILE A 20 16.00 -3.14 -7.83
N VAL A 21 14.84 -2.61 -7.45
CA VAL A 21 13.68 -2.47 -8.32
C VAL A 21 13.68 -1.12 -9.06
N ARG A 22 14.26 -0.07 -8.46
CA ARG A 22 14.38 1.28 -9.05
C ARG A 22 15.28 1.32 -10.28
N ASP A 23 16.30 0.46 -10.35
CA ASP A 23 17.15 0.33 -11.54
C ASP A 23 16.26 -0.22 -12.66
N PHE A 24 15.77 0.67 -13.52
CA PHE A 24 14.81 0.31 -14.57
C PHE A 24 15.35 -0.75 -15.52
N ASN A 25 16.67 -0.86 -15.68
CA ASN A 25 17.32 -1.86 -16.52
C ASN A 25 17.58 -3.20 -15.79
N ALA A 26 17.34 -3.28 -14.48
CA ALA A 26 17.72 -4.42 -13.64
C ALA A 26 16.82 -5.65 -13.78
N LEU A 27 15.80 -5.69 -14.65
CA LEU A 27 14.92 -6.85 -14.78
C LEU A 27 15.68 -8.19 -14.83
N PRO A 28 16.75 -8.39 -15.63
CA PRO A 28 17.48 -9.66 -15.66
C PRO A 28 18.16 -10.02 -14.32
N LYS A 29 18.39 -9.04 -13.44
CA LYS A 29 19.03 -9.24 -12.13
C LYS A 29 18.08 -9.79 -11.07
N TRP A 30 16.76 -9.67 -11.26
CA TRP A 30 15.76 -10.04 -10.25
C TRP A 30 14.50 -10.73 -10.79
N THR A 31 14.36 -10.89 -12.10
CA THR A 31 13.28 -11.63 -12.76
C THR A 31 13.82 -12.83 -13.52
N ASP A 32 13.21 -14.00 -13.34
CA ASP A 32 13.69 -15.23 -13.98
C ASP A 32 13.33 -15.30 -15.48
N ALA A 33 12.35 -14.52 -15.94
CA ALA A 33 11.85 -14.57 -17.31
C ALA A 33 12.72 -13.80 -18.33
N ILE A 34 13.56 -12.86 -17.87
CA ILE A 34 14.31 -11.94 -18.72
C ILE A 34 15.78 -12.36 -18.82
N VAL A 35 16.27 -12.51 -20.05
CA VAL A 35 17.64 -13.00 -20.33
C VAL A 35 18.65 -11.85 -20.35
N LYS A 36 18.27 -10.74 -20.98
CA LYS A 36 19.13 -9.56 -21.16
C LYS A 36 18.30 -8.29 -21.28
N SER A 37 18.84 -7.17 -20.81
CA SER A 37 18.24 -5.84 -20.92
C SER A 37 19.34 -4.80 -21.11
N LYS A 38 19.10 -3.82 -21.98
CA LYS A 38 19.96 -2.64 -22.15
C LYS A 38 19.12 -1.37 -22.18
N ILE A 39 19.66 -0.28 -21.65
CA ILE A 39 19.13 1.05 -21.94
C ILE A 39 19.61 1.48 -23.33
N GLU A 40 18.69 2.02 -24.12
CA GLU A 40 18.98 2.58 -25.45
C GLU A 40 19.60 3.97 -25.34
N ASP A 41 20.21 4.45 -26.42
CA ASP A 41 20.75 5.81 -26.56
C ASP A 41 21.81 6.23 -25.53
N GLY A 42 22.41 5.27 -24.81
CA GLY A 42 23.47 5.53 -23.84
C GLY A 42 23.04 6.28 -22.59
N LEU A 43 21.72 6.36 -22.33
CA LEU A 43 21.17 7.00 -21.14
C LEU A 43 21.37 6.12 -19.89
N ASP A 44 21.33 6.77 -18.73
CA ASP A 44 21.26 6.08 -17.44
C ASP A 44 19.86 5.49 -17.19
N SER A 45 19.79 4.43 -16.39
CA SER A 45 18.53 3.70 -16.15
C SER A 45 17.53 4.43 -15.25
N ASP A 46 17.90 5.54 -14.64
CA ASP A 46 17.05 6.41 -13.83
C ASP A 46 16.72 7.76 -14.50
N VAL A 47 17.08 7.94 -15.77
CA VAL A 47 16.66 9.09 -16.57
C VAL A 47 15.24 8.87 -17.09
N VAL A 48 14.29 9.71 -16.65
CA VAL A 48 12.93 9.73 -17.20
C VAL A 48 12.99 9.95 -18.71
N GLY A 49 12.28 9.09 -19.46
CA GLY A 49 12.30 9.05 -20.91
C GLY A 49 13.24 8.01 -21.50
N CYS A 50 14.15 7.40 -20.72
CA CYS A 50 15.00 6.31 -21.20
C CYS A 50 14.18 5.08 -21.58
N VAL A 51 14.67 4.32 -22.57
CA VAL A 51 14.01 3.11 -23.07
C VAL A 51 14.85 1.90 -22.70
N ARG A 52 14.26 0.96 -21.97
CA ARG A 52 14.86 -0.37 -21.79
C ARG A 52 14.42 -1.30 -22.91
N SER A 53 15.37 -2.06 -23.42
CA SER A 53 15.21 -2.99 -24.55
C SER A 53 15.66 -4.37 -24.11
N PHE A 54 14.73 -5.30 -23.94
CA PHE A 54 15.01 -6.58 -23.30
C PHE A 54 14.37 -7.77 -24.03
N HIS A 55 14.94 -8.94 -23.79
CA HIS A 55 14.46 -10.21 -24.35
C HIS A 55 14.07 -11.17 -23.24
N THR A 56 12.90 -11.77 -23.39
CA THR A 56 12.43 -12.89 -22.57
C THR A 56 13.11 -14.19 -23.01
N LYS A 57 13.00 -15.23 -22.18
CA LYS A 57 13.53 -16.58 -22.47
C LYS A 57 12.96 -17.23 -23.73
N ASP A 58 11.74 -16.87 -24.14
CA ASP A 58 11.11 -17.35 -25.38
C ASP A 58 11.53 -16.55 -26.63
N GLY A 59 12.43 -15.56 -26.48
CA GLY A 59 12.93 -14.74 -27.56
C GLY A 59 12.10 -13.49 -27.87
N THR A 60 10.99 -13.25 -27.17
CA THR A 60 10.18 -12.03 -27.35
C THR A 60 11.00 -10.79 -27.02
N HIS A 61 11.01 -9.83 -27.95
CA HIS A 61 11.71 -8.55 -27.79
C HIS A 61 10.73 -7.46 -27.40
N ILE A 62 10.98 -6.84 -26.25
CA ILE A 62 10.12 -5.82 -25.64
C ILE A 62 10.91 -4.53 -25.46
N ARG A 63 10.25 -3.39 -25.67
CA ARG A 63 10.79 -2.05 -25.36
C ARG A 63 9.81 -1.30 -24.49
N GLU A 64 10.31 -0.70 -23.42
CA GLU A 64 9.51 0.05 -22.45
C GLU A 64 10.20 1.35 -22.11
N ARG A 65 9.43 2.44 -21.99
CA ARG A 65 9.96 3.77 -21.66
C ARG A 65 9.58 4.15 -20.23
N LEU A 66 10.57 4.62 -19.47
CA LEU A 66 10.35 5.16 -18.14
C LEU A 66 9.63 6.51 -18.23
N LEU A 67 8.50 6.66 -17.55
CA LEU A 67 7.67 7.88 -17.59
C LEU A 67 7.79 8.70 -16.32
N THR A 68 7.91 8.04 -15.16
CA THR A 68 8.17 8.70 -13.88
C THR A 68 9.07 7.81 -13.03
N LEU A 69 9.89 8.42 -12.18
CA LEU A 69 10.63 7.75 -11.11
C LEU A 69 10.57 8.66 -9.88
N ASP A 70 10.09 8.13 -8.76
CA ASP A 70 9.94 8.86 -7.51
C ASP A 70 10.53 8.04 -6.36
N ASP A 71 11.77 8.38 -6.01
CA ASP A 71 12.50 7.76 -4.90
C ASP A 71 11.88 8.10 -3.53
N ALA A 72 11.15 9.22 -3.42
CA ALA A 72 10.49 9.61 -2.17
C ALA A 72 9.20 8.83 -1.93
N ARG A 73 8.59 8.26 -2.98
CA ARG A 73 7.38 7.42 -2.91
C ARG A 73 7.62 5.96 -3.30
N TYR A 74 8.85 5.59 -3.60
CA TYR A 74 9.23 4.25 -4.08
C TYR A 74 8.34 3.75 -5.21
N THR A 75 8.12 4.59 -6.21
CA THR A 75 7.28 4.26 -7.35
C THR A 75 7.92 4.69 -8.66
N PHE A 76 7.65 3.95 -9.73
CA PHE A 76 7.91 4.41 -11.09
C PHE A 76 6.78 3.98 -12.01
N THR A 77 6.63 4.69 -13.13
CA THR A 77 5.66 4.34 -14.18
C THR A 77 6.35 4.19 -15.52
N TYR A 78 5.79 3.34 -16.39
CA TYR A 78 6.33 3.08 -17.72
C TYR A 78 5.22 2.67 -18.70
N ASN A 79 5.49 2.81 -20.00
CA ASN A 79 4.64 2.30 -21.07
C ASN A 79 5.43 1.42 -22.05
N PHE A 80 4.72 0.79 -23.00
CA PHE A 80 5.36 0.06 -24.09
C PHE A 80 5.71 0.98 -25.26
N GLU A 81 6.93 0.82 -25.77
CA GLU A 81 7.40 1.30 -27.07
C GLU A 81 7.38 0.19 -28.13
N LYS A 82 7.62 -1.05 -27.69
CA LYS A 82 7.39 -2.28 -28.45
C LYS A 82 6.72 -3.27 -27.50
N PRO A 83 5.41 -3.53 -27.66
CA PRO A 83 4.64 -4.22 -26.65
C PRO A 83 4.91 -5.72 -26.65
N ALA A 84 4.80 -6.32 -25.46
CA ALA A 84 4.86 -7.77 -25.27
C ALA A 84 3.55 -8.49 -25.68
N PHE A 85 2.45 -7.74 -25.71
CA PHE A 85 1.08 -8.22 -25.93
C PHE A 85 0.36 -7.32 -26.93
N PRO A 86 -0.65 -7.81 -27.67
CA PRO A 86 -1.46 -7.00 -28.57
C PRO A 86 -2.48 -6.13 -27.80
N VAL A 87 -1.97 -5.24 -26.95
CA VAL A 87 -2.76 -4.27 -26.17
C VAL A 87 -2.37 -2.85 -26.57
N LYS A 88 -3.30 -1.89 -26.38
CA LYS A 88 -3.07 -0.47 -26.63
C LYS A 88 -3.07 0.33 -25.32
N ASN A 89 -2.55 1.55 -25.38
CA ASN A 89 -2.59 2.51 -24.27
C ASN A 89 -2.08 1.94 -22.93
N TYR A 90 -1.04 1.10 -22.99
CA TYR A 90 -0.50 0.43 -21.82
C TYR A 90 0.27 1.41 -20.94
N LEU A 91 -0.18 1.53 -19.69
CA LEU A 91 0.47 2.30 -18.64
C LEU A 91 0.59 1.43 -17.41
N ALA A 92 1.82 1.20 -16.94
CA ALA A 92 2.09 0.40 -15.76
C ALA A 92 2.77 1.23 -14.67
N ALA A 93 2.49 0.86 -13.42
CA ALA A 93 3.07 1.46 -12.22
C ALA A 93 3.52 0.35 -11.26
N LEU A 94 4.75 0.46 -10.76
CA LEU A 94 5.23 -0.36 -9.64
C LEU A 94 5.43 0.55 -8.44
N HIS A 95 4.89 0.16 -7.29
CA HIS A 95 4.93 0.93 -6.06
C HIS A 95 5.29 0.03 -4.86
N LEU A 96 6.21 0.49 -4.02
CA LEU A 96 6.60 -0.17 -2.78
C LEU A 96 6.20 0.68 -1.57
N MET A 97 5.66 0.05 -0.54
CA MET A 97 5.32 0.69 0.73
C MET A 97 5.88 -0.09 1.93
N PRO A 98 6.38 0.58 2.98
CA PRO A 98 6.86 -0.09 4.18
C PRO A 98 5.69 -0.67 4.98
N VAL A 99 5.90 -1.89 5.50
CA VAL A 99 5.09 -2.54 6.53
C VAL A 99 5.76 -2.29 7.88
N THR A 100 5.28 -1.32 8.66
CA THR A 100 5.99 -0.87 9.87
C THR A 100 5.99 -1.90 10.99
N HIS A 101 4.94 -2.72 11.11
CA HIS A 101 4.84 -3.76 12.15
C HIS A 101 5.89 -4.90 12.02
N GLY A 102 6.41 -5.15 10.81
CA GLY A 102 7.28 -6.32 10.54
C GLY A 102 8.59 -6.02 9.84
N ASP A 103 8.86 -4.74 9.55
CA ASP A 103 10.00 -4.29 8.73
C ASP A 103 10.11 -5.06 7.39
N THR A 104 8.96 -5.22 6.75
CA THR A 104 8.84 -5.84 5.42
C THR A 104 8.31 -4.82 4.42
N THR A 105 8.26 -5.20 3.14
CA THR A 105 7.78 -4.33 2.06
C THR A 105 6.48 -4.90 1.50
N PHE A 106 5.45 -4.06 1.39
CA PHE A 106 4.35 -4.29 0.48
C PHE A 106 4.77 -3.82 -0.91
N ALA A 107 4.66 -4.70 -1.90
CA ALA A 107 4.93 -4.39 -3.30
C ALA A 107 3.64 -4.56 -4.09
N GLU A 108 3.27 -3.56 -4.90
CA GLU A 108 2.20 -3.66 -5.88
C GLU A 108 2.70 -3.30 -7.27
N TRP A 109 2.11 -3.95 -8.26
CA TRP A 109 2.32 -3.68 -9.66
C TRP A 109 0.97 -3.71 -10.35
N GLU A 110 0.64 -2.62 -11.03
CA GLU A 110 -0.58 -2.52 -11.80
C GLU A 110 -0.32 -2.00 -13.21
N ALA A 111 -1.24 -2.31 -14.12
CA ALA A 111 -1.27 -1.71 -15.43
C ALA A 111 -2.71 -1.54 -15.92
N THR A 112 -2.96 -0.43 -16.62
CA THR A 112 -4.19 -0.19 -17.38
C THR A 112 -3.88 -0.21 -18.86
N PHE A 113 -4.74 -0.82 -19.65
CA PHE A 113 -4.57 -0.95 -21.11
C PHE A 113 -5.90 -1.29 -21.78
N ASP A 114 -5.93 -1.17 -23.10
CA ASP A 114 -7.06 -1.57 -23.93
C ASP A 114 -6.75 -2.90 -24.62
N GLU A 115 -7.59 -3.89 -24.36
CA GLU A 115 -7.59 -5.17 -25.08
C GLU A 115 -8.34 -5.01 -26.42
N LEU A 116 -7.97 -5.84 -27.40
CA LEU A 116 -8.70 -5.91 -28.65
C LEU A 116 -10.05 -6.61 -28.45
N PRO A 117 -11.07 -6.33 -29.30
CA PRO A 117 -12.32 -7.07 -29.26
C PRO A 117 -12.08 -8.58 -29.36
N GLY A 118 -12.66 -9.35 -28.44
CA GLY A 118 -12.49 -10.80 -28.34
C GLY A 118 -11.36 -11.28 -27.43
N ASP A 119 -10.54 -10.37 -26.87
CA ASP A 119 -9.49 -10.68 -25.89
C ASP A 119 -9.87 -10.28 -24.45
N GLU A 120 -11.15 -10.02 -24.17
CA GLU A 120 -11.59 -9.45 -22.88
C GLU A 120 -11.17 -10.29 -21.67
N GLY A 121 -10.39 -9.69 -20.77
CA GLY A 121 -9.86 -10.28 -19.54
C GLY A 121 -8.72 -11.29 -19.73
N LYS A 122 -8.32 -11.58 -20.98
CA LYS A 122 -7.24 -12.52 -21.29
C LYS A 122 -5.90 -11.97 -20.87
N TYR A 123 -5.57 -10.75 -21.30
CA TYR A 123 -4.29 -10.12 -21.00
C TYR A 123 -4.27 -9.58 -19.58
N GLU A 124 -5.42 -9.17 -19.03
CA GLU A 124 -5.55 -8.87 -17.59
C GLU A 124 -5.02 -10.00 -16.71
N LYS A 125 -5.56 -11.22 -16.90
CA LYS A 125 -5.16 -12.39 -16.10
C LYS A 125 -3.72 -12.81 -16.37
N HIS A 126 -3.29 -12.75 -17.63
CA HIS A 126 -1.94 -13.12 -18.02
C HIS A 126 -0.90 -12.18 -17.40
N ILE A 127 -1.07 -10.87 -17.56
CA ILE A 127 -0.14 -9.86 -17.02
C ILE A 127 -0.11 -9.92 -15.49
N SER A 128 -1.27 -10.04 -14.83
CA SER A 128 -1.34 -10.12 -13.36
C SER A 128 -0.56 -11.33 -12.82
N ASN A 129 -0.77 -12.52 -13.40
CA ASN A 129 -0.24 -13.76 -12.84
C ASN A 129 1.14 -14.15 -13.40
N ALA A 130 1.26 -14.20 -14.72
CA ALA A 130 2.45 -14.71 -15.40
C ALA A 130 3.58 -13.68 -15.48
N VAL A 131 3.27 -12.38 -15.37
CA VAL A 131 4.27 -11.31 -15.38
C VAL A 131 4.48 -10.78 -13.96
N PHE A 132 3.50 -10.08 -13.39
CA PHE A 132 3.71 -9.33 -12.14
C PHE A 132 3.91 -10.25 -10.92
N ALA A 133 3.00 -11.20 -10.69
CA ALA A 133 3.11 -12.11 -9.54
C ALA A 133 4.33 -13.05 -9.64
N ALA A 134 4.68 -13.50 -10.85
CA ALA A 134 5.88 -14.28 -11.12
C ALA A 134 7.16 -13.49 -10.82
N ASN A 135 7.22 -12.23 -11.24
CA ASN A 135 8.37 -11.34 -10.97
C ASN A 135 8.51 -11.04 -9.47
N PHE A 136 7.42 -10.84 -8.73
CA PHE A 136 7.50 -10.72 -7.27
C PHE A 136 7.94 -12.02 -6.59
N THR A 137 7.65 -13.18 -7.17
CA THR A 137 8.16 -14.46 -6.66
C THR A 137 9.67 -14.57 -6.88
N SER A 138 10.17 -14.16 -8.05
CA SER A 138 11.61 -14.10 -8.36
C SER A 138 12.34 -13.13 -7.41
N LEU A 139 11.78 -11.92 -7.22
CA LEU A 139 12.31 -10.92 -6.30
C LEU A 139 12.39 -11.45 -4.86
N ALA A 140 11.31 -12.06 -4.36
CA ALA A 140 11.29 -12.62 -3.02
C ALA A 140 12.34 -13.74 -2.84
N ALA A 141 12.51 -14.61 -3.84
CA ALA A 141 13.53 -15.66 -3.82
C ALA A 141 14.95 -15.08 -3.80
N LYS A 142 15.22 -14.05 -4.61
CA LYS A 142 16.48 -13.32 -4.61
C LYS A 142 16.79 -12.72 -3.24
N ILE A 143 15.84 -11.97 -2.66
CA ILE A 143 15.99 -11.36 -1.33
C ILE A 143 16.28 -12.42 -0.26
N ALA A 144 15.56 -13.54 -0.28
CA ALA A 144 15.76 -14.62 0.68
C ALA A 144 17.15 -15.28 0.56
N ARG A 145 17.65 -15.43 -0.67
CA ARG A 145 18.96 -16.04 -0.98
C ARG A 145 20.12 -15.10 -0.63
N GLU A 146 20.05 -13.86 -1.10
CA GLU A 146 21.18 -12.92 -1.05
C GLU A 146 21.21 -12.09 0.23
N LYS A 147 20.07 -11.95 0.92
CA LYS A 147 19.92 -11.16 2.16
C LYS A 147 20.62 -9.80 2.06
N PRO A 148 20.28 -8.98 1.03
CA PRO A 148 20.95 -7.71 0.81
C PRO A 148 20.86 -6.82 2.04
N LYS A 149 21.94 -6.09 2.32
CA LYS A 149 21.98 -5.15 3.44
C LYS A 149 21.18 -3.91 3.09
N ARG A 150 20.54 -3.32 4.11
CA ARG A 150 19.96 -1.98 4.02
C ARG A 150 21.09 -0.98 3.67
N PRO A 151 20.89 -0.07 2.70
CA PRO A 151 21.88 0.96 2.41
C PRO A 151 22.20 1.79 3.64
N GLU A 152 23.47 2.17 3.79
CA GLU A 152 23.92 3.01 4.89
C GLU A 152 23.24 4.37 4.86
N GLY A 153 22.83 4.87 6.03
CA GLY A 153 22.13 6.15 6.16
C GLY A 153 20.69 6.17 5.63
N ALA A 154 20.17 5.05 5.09
CA ALA A 154 18.81 5.02 4.57
C ALA A 154 17.78 5.28 5.68
N VAL A 155 17.06 6.39 5.58
CA VAL A 155 15.97 6.75 6.49
C VAL A 155 14.69 6.09 6.04
N ARG A 156 13.92 5.55 6.99
CA ARG A 156 12.61 4.97 6.67
C ARG A 156 11.65 6.05 6.23
N TRP A 157 11.05 5.86 5.06
CA TRP A 157 9.90 6.66 4.61
C TRP A 157 8.73 6.48 5.59
N LYS A 158 8.24 7.60 6.12
CA LYS A 158 7.12 7.66 7.08
C LYS A 158 5.88 8.31 6.47
N ALA A 159 5.64 8.06 5.18
CA ALA A 159 4.68 8.78 4.35
C ALA A 159 5.07 10.21 4.01
N TRP A 160 4.24 10.83 3.18
CA TRP A 160 4.37 12.23 2.78
C TRP A 160 3.84 13.16 3.85
N ALA A 161 4.53 14.29 4.04
CA ALA A 161 3.96 15.45 4.70
C ALA A 161 2.61 15.83 4.03
N PRO A 162 1.61 16.24 4.82
CA PRO A 162 1.74 16.58 6.23
C PRO A 162 1.63 15.39 7.20
N ASN A 163 1.42 14.15 6.73
CA ASN A 163 1.28 12.99 7.64
C ASN A 163 2.45 12.89 8.63
N LYS A 164 2.13 13.06 9.92
CA LYS A 164 3.06 12.88 11.03
C LYS A 164 3.24 11.41 11.38
N VAL A 165 2.19 10.60 11.20
CA VAL A 165 2.21 9.18 11.51
C VAL A 165 1.82 8.37 10.28
N TRP A 166 2.61 7.33 10.02
CA TRP A 166 2.30 6.24 9.12
C TRP A 166 2.47 4.93 9.86
N THR A 167 1.39 4.16 9.95
CA THR A 167 1.38 2.87 10.62
C THR A 167 0.81 1.84 9.67
N SER A 168 1.50 0.72 9.50
CA SER A 168 1.04 -0.30 8.57
C SER A 168 1.31 -1.73 9.04
N ARG A 169 0.41 -2.63 8.63
CA ARG A 169 0.41 -4.03 9.05
C ARG A 169 -0.17 -4.93 7.96
N VAL A 170 0.30 -6.17 7.94
CA VAL A 170 -0.32 -7.23 7.13
C VAL A 170 -1.28 -8.02 8.02
N ILE A 171 -2.55 -8.07 7.62
CA ILE A 171 -3.60 -8.83 8.31
C ILE A 171 -3.86 -10.11 7.53
N ASN A 172 -3.83 -11.26 8.22
CA ASN A 172 -4.00 -12.59 7.62
C ASN A 172 -5.48 -12.92 7.35
N ALA A 173 -6.13 -12.10 6.53
CA ALA A 173 -7.49 -12.30 6.05
C ALA A 173 -7.70 -11.57 4.71
N PRO A 174 -8.68 -12.00 3.89
CA PRO A 174 -9.03 -11.32 2.64
C PRO A 174 -9.47 -9.88 2.86
N VAL A 175 -9.14 -8.99 1.93
CA VAL A 175 -9.35 -7.54 2.08
C VAL A 175 -10.80 -7.16 2.31
N ASP A 176 -11.75 -7.82 1.65
CA ASP A 176 -13.18 -7.52 1.81
C ASP A 176 -13.70 -7.97 3.18
N LYS A 177 -13.14 -9.05 3.74
CA LYS A 177 -13.45 -9.49 5.11
C LYS A 177 -12.93 -8.48 6.14
N VAL A 178 -11.69 -8.00 5.97
CA VAL A 178 -11.12 -6.95 6.84
C VAL A 178 -11.91 -5.65 6.71
N TRP A 179 -12.24 -5.25 5.47
CA TRP A 179 -12.99 -4.02 5.22
C TRP A 179 -14.40 -4.08 5.80
N SER A 180 -15.10 -5.21 5.73
CA SER A 180 -16.44 -5.35 6.33
C SER A 180 -16.47 -5.05 7.84
N VAL A 181 -15.35 -5.28 8.53
CA VAL A 181 -15.17 -4.94 9.95
C VAL A 181 -14.83 -3.46 10.12
N MET A 182 -13.86 -2.95 9.36
CA MET A 182 -13.34 -1.59 9.51
C MET A 182 -14.27 -0.51 8.95
N ARG A 183 -15.12 -0.83 7.99
CA ARG A 183 -16.07 0.09 7.33
C ARG A 183 -17.08 0.68 8.30
N ASP A 184 -17.47 -0.07 9.34
CA ASP A 184 -18.36 0.43 10.39
C ASP A 184 -17.65 1.49 11.24
N PHE A 185 -17.83 2.76 10.89
CA PHE A 185 -17.18 3.89 11.57
C PHE A 185 -17.49 3.94 13.08
N ALA A 186 -18.63 3.43 13.54
CA ALA A 186 -18.94 3.32 14.97
C ALA A 186 -18.70 1.91 15.54
N GLY A 187 -18.12 1.01 14.74
CA GLY A 187 -17.91 -0.40 15.08
C GLY A 187 -16.66 -0.68 15.88
N MET A 188 -15.71 0.27 15.96
CA MET A 188 -14.39 0.02 16.56
C MET A 188 -14.46 -0.40 18.03
N GLY A 189 -15.43 0.10 18.79
CA GLY A 189 -15.63 -0.29 20.20
C GLY A 189 -15.89 -1.79 20.43
N LYS A 190 -16.22 -2.55 19.37
CA LYS A 190 -16.44 -4.00 19.45
C LYS A 190 -15.14 -4.82 19.44
N TRP A 191 -14.04 -4.25 18.97
CA TRP A 191 -12.78 -4.97 18.73
C TRP A 191 -11.52 -4.22 19.14
N HIS A 192 -11.63 -2.94 19.51
CA HIS A 192 -10.53 -2.13 20.01
C HIS A 192 -10.59 -2.00 21.54
N ASP A 193 -9.72 -2.70 22.25
CA ASP A 193 -9.76 -2.81 23.73
C ASP A 193 -9.68 -1.45 24.46
N GLY A 194 -9.13 -0.41 23.82
CA GLY A 194 -9.03 0.94 24.38
C GLY A 194 -10.25 1.84 24.18
N MET A 195 -11.22 1.45 23.35
CA MET A 195 -12.37 2.30 22.98
C MET A 195 -13.67 1.76 23.55
N THR A 196 -14.40 2.62 24.27
CA THR A 196 -15.66 2.22 24.92
C THR A 196 -16.78 3.22 24.62
N ARG A 197 -18.03 2.76 24.77
CA ARG A 197 -19.26 3.55 24.59
C ARG A 197 -19.39 4.22 23.21
N MET A 198 -18.82 3.60 22.18
CA MET A 198 -18.83 4.14 20.82
C MET A 198 -20.21 4.06 20.18
N HIS A 199 -20.72 5.20 19.72
CA HIS A 199 -21.99 5.30 18.99
C HIS A 199 -22.04 6.55 18.10
N MET A 200 -22.93 6.56 17.11
CA MET A 200 -23.17 7.75 16.28
C MET A 200 -24.10 8.71 17.01
N LEU A 201 -23.75 10.00 17.00
CA LEU A 201 -24.61 11.07 17.48
C LEU A 201 -25.81 11.29 16.54
N ASN A 202 -26.88 11.86 17.09
CA ASN A 202 -28.10 12.21 16.34
C ASN A 202 -28.73 11.04 15.58
N ARG A 203 -28.48 9.80 16.03
CA ARG A 203 -28.92 8.55 15.35
C ARG A 203 -28.47 8.50 13.88
N ALA A 204 -27.37 9.17 13.53
CA ALA A 204 -26.81 9.13 12.19
C ALA A 204 -26.34 7.70 11.86
N ARG A 205 -26.39 7.34 10.57
CA ARG A 205 -25.76 6.10 10.10
C ARG A 205 -24.24 6.22 10.17
N ALA A 206 -23.56 5.12 10.48
CA ALA A 206 -22.10 5.07 10.56
C ALA A 206 -21.39 5.32 9.22
N ASP A 207 -22.09 5.17 8.10
CA ASP A 207 -21.57 5.44 6.76
C ASP A 207 -21.97 6.81 6.19
N LYS A 208 -22.54 7.69 7.03
CA LYS A 208 -22.88 9.06 6.63
C LYS A 208 -21.67 9.98 6.79
N VAL A 209 -21.13 10.46 5.66
CA VAL A 209 -20.14 11.57 5.66
C VAL A 209 -20.75 12.81 6.33
N GLY A 210 -19.97 13.46 7.20
CA GLY A 210 -20.41 14.51 8.13
C GLY A 210 -21.07 13.98 9.41
N GLY A 211 -21.26 12.67 9.54
CA GLY A 211 -21.72 12.03 10.77
C GLY A 211 -20.64 12.04 11.85
N VAL A 212 -21.04 12.21 13.10
CA VAL A 212 -20.13 12.28 14.25
C VAL A 212 -20.30 11.05 15.13
N ARG A 213 -19.19 10.37 15.47
CA ARG A 213 -19.14 9.33 16.50
C ARG A 213 -18.70 9.92 17.84
N ASP A 214 -19.32 9.46 18.91
CA ASP A 214 -18.99 9.76 20.31
C ASP A 214 -18.45 8.50 20.97
N PHE A 215 -17.29 8.59 21.63
CA PHE A 215 -16.69 7.47 22.34
C PHE A 215 -15.65 7.92 23.38
N PHE A 216 -15.26 6.99 24.24
CA PHE A 216 -14.18 7.18 25.21
C PHE A 216 -12.95 6.38 24.81
N SER A 217 -11.77 7.01 24.87
CA SER A 217 -10.46 6.34 24.77
C SER A 217 -9.73 6.49 26.10
N GLY A 218 -9.77 5.43 26.93
CA GLY A 218 -9.35 5.53 28.33
C GLY A 218 -10.16 6.59 29.09
N LYS A 219 -9.50 7.64 29.57
CA LYS A 219 -10.15 8.77 30.28
C LYS A 219 -10.61 9.89 29.35
N GLN A 220 -10.22 9.89 28.08
CA GLN A 220 -10.53 10.96 27.15
C GLN A 220 -11.90 10.76 26.50
N HIS A 221 -12.66 11.83 26.36
CA HIS A 221 -13.92 11.84 25.63
C HIS A 221 -13.71 12.46 24.25
N LEU A 222 -13.95 11.68 23.19
CA LEU A 222 -13.72 12.10 21.82
C LEU A 222 -15.01 12.20 21.01
N HIS A 223 -15.10 13.25 20.19
CA HIS A 223 -15.99 13.28 19.04
C HIS A 223 -15.16 13.27 17.76
N GLU A 224 -15.54 12.42 16.82
CA GLU A 224 -14.91 12.35 15.51
C GLU A 224 -15.94 12.41 14.39
N GLU A 225 -15.70 13.27 13.43
CA GLU A 225 -16.55 13.45 12.26
C GLU A 225 -15.97 12.72 11.05
N LEU A 226 -16.79 11.91 10.38
CA LEU A 226 -16.43 11.21 9.16
C LEU A 226 -16.32 12.20 8.00
N LEU A 227 -15.15 12.27 7.36
CA LEU A 227 -14.87 13.19 6.24
C LEU A 227 -14.96 12.50 4.88
N HIS A 228 -14.59 11.23 4.80
CA HIS A 228 -14.51 10.45 3.58
C HIS A 228 -14.84 9.00 3.86
N LEU A 229 -15.51 8.32 2.94
CA LEU A 229 -15.69 6.87 2.94
C LEU A 229 -15.73 6.38 1.49
N CYS A 230 -14.89 5.40 1.16
CA CYS A 230 -14.83 4.83 -0.18
C CYS A 230 -14.63 3.32 -0.12
N ASP A 231 -15.61 2.59 -0.63
CA ASP A 231 -15.58 1.12 -0.69
C ASP A 231 -14.64 0.60 -1.81
N ILE A 232 -14.38 1.40 -2.86
CA ILE A 232 -13.47 1.02 -3.95
C ILE A 232 -12.02 0.99 -3.44
N THR A 233 -11.58 2.08 -2.79
CA THR A 233 -10.23 2.19 -2.22
C THR A 233 -10.14 1.61 -0.82
N ARG A 234 -11.26 1.16 -0.24
CA ARG A 234 -11.37 0.61 1.12
C ARG A 234 -10.72 1.53 2.13
N SER A 235 -11.16 2.77 2.12
CA SER A 235 -10.62 3.83 2.97
C SER A 235 -11.71 4.72 3.54
N PHE A 236 -11.44 5.28 4.70
CA PHE A 236 -12.20 6.39 5.25
C PHE A 236 -11.25 7.36 5.94
N SER A 237 -11.68 8.60 6.14
CA SER A 237 -10.96 9.55 6.99
C SER A 237 -11.90 10.31 7.90
N TYR A 238 -11.37 10.82 8.99
CA TYR A 238 -12.11 11.54 10.01
C TYR A 238 -11.28 12.67 10.59
N ARG A 239 -11.96 13.63 11.22
CA ARG A 239 -11.33 14.65 12.07
C ARG A 239 -11.86 14.55 13.49
N ILE A 240 -11.03 14.95 14.45
CA ILE A 240 -11.47 15.11 15.83
C ILE A 240 -12.11 16.50 15.97
N THR A 241 -13.33 16.55 16.51
CA THR A 241 -14.08 17.80 16.77
C THR A 241 -14.20 18.11 18.26
N LYS A 242 -13.88 17.14 19.13
CA LYS A 242 -13.80 17.30 20.58
C LYS A 242 -12.75 16.32 21.12
N CYS A 243 -11.79 16.83 21.88
CA CYS A 243 -10.86 16.03 22.71
C CYS A 243 -10.15 16.94 23.71
N ASP A 244 -9.56 16.34 24.75
CA ASP A 244 -8.77 17.05 25.76
C ASP A 244 -7.27 17.17 25.39
N ILE A 245 -6.87 16.68 24.20
CA ILE A 245 -5.50 16.74 23.69
C ILE A 245 -5.25 18.10 23.02
N PRO A 246 -4.13 18.80 23.29
CA PRO A 246 -3.84 20.13 22.75
C PRO A 246 -3.31 20.10 21.30
N TRP A 247 -3.99 19.40 20.40
CA TRP A 247 -3.75 19.45 18.96
C TRP A 247 -4.90 20.14 18.21
N THR A 248 -4.64 20.59 17.01
CA THR A 248 -5.65 21.18 16.11
C THR A 248 -5.52 20.58 14.71
N ASN A 249 -6.54 20.77 13.86
CA ASN A 249 -6.56 20.28 12.47
C ASN A 249 -6.27 18.78 12.33
N TYR A 250 -6.64 17.98 13.34
CA TYR A 250 -6.38 16.55 13.32
C TYR A 250 -7.19 15.89 12.19
N VAL A 251 -6.51 15.15 11.31
CA VAL A 251 -7.12 14.30 10.29
C VAL A 251 -6.41 12.96 10.27
N SER A 252 -7.18 11.88 10.26
CA SER A 252 -6.65 10.53 10.22
C SER A 252 -7.57 9.59 9.45
N GLY A 253 -7.04 8.47 8.97
CA GLY A 253 -7.84 7.46 8.30
C GLY A 253 -7.06 6.22 7.90
N PRO A 254 -7.72 5.05 7.86
CA PRO A 254 -7.13 3.86 7.28
C PRO A 254 -7.41 3.75 5.78
N ARG A 255 -6.53 3.02 5.08
CA ARG A 255 -6.74 2.47 3.74
C ARG A 255 -6.25 1.03 3.67
N LEU A 256 -6.98 0.19 2.95
CA LEU A 256 -6.67 -1.23 2.79
C LEU A 256 -6.37 -1.58 1.33
N TRP A 257 -5.35 -2.41 1.11
CA TRP A 257 -5.00 -2.99 -0.17
C TRP A 257 -5.06 -4.51 -0.11
N PRO A 258 -5.52 -5.18 -1.18
CA PRO A 258 -5.36 -6.62 -1.30
C PRO A 258 -3.88 -6.98 -1.44
N VAL A 259 -3.45 -8.02 -0.73
CA VAL A 259 -2.21 -8.75 -1.01
C VAL A 259 -2.61 -10.00 -1.79
N THR A 260 -2.51 -9.93 -3.12
CA THR A 260 -2.94 -11.03 -4.01
C THR A 260 -2.19 -12.33 -3.68
N LYS A 261 -0.89 -12.25 -3.42
CA LYS A 261 -0.09 -13.40 -2.97
C LYS A 261 -0.45 -13.78 -1.53
N GLY A 262 -1.22 -14.86 -1.39
CA GLY A 262 -1.63 -15.42 -0.10
C GLY A 262 -2.94 -14.87 0.45
N ASN A 263 -3.70 -14.12 -0.36
CA ASN A 263 -5.04 -13.60 -0.02
C ASN A 263 -5.10 -12.90 1.34
N LYS A 264 -4.20 -11.94 1.54
CA LYS A 264 -4.08 -11.16 2.78
C LYS A 264 -4.46 -9.71 2.54
N THR A 265 -4.41 -8.92 3.60
CA THR A 265 -4.64 -7.48 3.55
C THR A 265 -3.40 -6.73 3.97
N PHE A 266 -3.01 -5.72 3.19
CA PHE A 266 -2.09 -4.69 3.65
C PHE A 266 -2.91 -3.49 4.10
N ALA A 267 -2.76 -3.11 5.37
CA ALA A 267 -3.51 -2.03 5.98
C ALA A 267 -2.54 -0.91 6.35
N VAL A 268 -2.90 0.32 6.01
CA VAL A 268 -2.19 1.54 6.42
C VAL A 268 -3.15 2.45 7.16
N TRP A 269 -2.67 3.10 8.21
CA TRP A 269 -3.34 4.18 8.90
C TRP A 269 -2.40 5.37 8.93
N THR A 270 -2.89 6.53 8.50
CA THR A 270 -2.13 7.77 8.58
C THR A 270 -2.78 8.77 9.53
N GLY A 271 -1.98 9.67 10.09
CA GLY A 271 -2.46 10.77 10.93
C GLY A 271 -1.65 12.03 10.72
N ASP A 272 -2.34 13.15 10.68
CA ASP A 272 -1.77 14.49 10.63
C ASP A 272 -2.52 15.41 11.61
N TRP A 273 -1.81 16.39 12.17
CA TRP A 273 -2.35 17.40 13.10
C TRP A 273 -1.34 18.54 13.29
N SER A 274 -1.79 19.67 13.82
CA SER A 274 -0.94 20.76 14.32
C SER A 274 -0.78 20.67 15.84
N ALA A 275 0.47 20.62 16.32
CA ALA A 275 0.83 20.66 17.74
C ALA A 275 2.27 21.21 17.87
N SER A 276 2.73 21.49 19.09
CA SER A 276 4.11 21.94 19.29
C SER A 276 5.10 20.80 18.99
N PRO A 277 6.33 21.09 18.52
CA PRO A 277 7.36 20.07 18.33
C PRO A 277 7.70 19.29 19.61
N HIS A 278 7.44 19.87 20.79
CA HIS A 278 7.61 19.19 22.07
C HIS A 278 6.52 18.14 22.28
N ASP A 279 5.26 18.49 22.04
CA ASP A 279 4.13 17.58 22.18
C ASP A 279 4.21 16.44 21.16
N ASP A 280 4.59 16.73 19.91
CA ASP A 280 4.73 15.75 18.84
C ASP A 280 5.68 14.59 19.21
N ARG A 281 6.71 14.84 20.02
CA ARG A 281 7.62 13.77 20.50
C ARG A 281 6.89 12.70 21.30
N THR A 282 5.76 13.04 21.91
CA THR A 282 4.92 12.13 22.70
C THR A 282 3.68 11.68 21.94
N LEU A 283 3.05 12.59 21.18
CA LEU A 283 1.84 12.31 20.43
C LEU A 283 2.08 11.33 19.28
N MET A 284 3.16 11.49 18.51
CA MET A 284 3.39 10.63 17.34
C MET A 284 3.58 9.15 17.73
N PRO A 285 4.44 8.79 18.70
CA PRO A 285 4.59 7.39 19.10
C PRO A 285 3.35 6.82 19.79
N SER A 286 2.65 7.63 20.60
CA SER A 286 1.40 7.23 21.26
C SER A 286 0.31 6.90 20.24
N VAL A 287 0.09 7.78 19.26
CA VAL A 287 -0.88 7.55 18.18
C VAL A 287 -0.52 6.31 17.35
N GLU A 288 0.75 6.15 16.99
CA GLU A 288 1.23 4.97 16.24
C GLU A 288 0.98 3.66 17.02
N HIS A 289 1.44 3.57 18.27
CA HIS A 289 1.47 2.33 19.02
C HIS A 289 0.16 2.05 19.78
N ASP A 290 -0.41 3.05 20.43
CA ASP A 290 -1.55 2.90 21.33
C ASP A 290 -2.91 3.06 20.65
N VAL A 291 -2.93 3.62 19.43
CA VAL A 291 -4.17 3.74 18.65
C VAL A 291 -4.08 2.86 17.40
N TYR A 292 -3.21 3.17 16.44
CA TYR A 292 -3.27 2.54 15.12
C TYR A 292 -2.82 1.07 15.13
N GLN A 293 -1.70 0.74 15.79
CA GLN A 293 -1.25 -0.66 15.89
C GLN A 293 -2.22 -1.52 16.70
N LYS A 294 -2.76 -0.99 17.82
CA LYS A 294 -3.78 -1.69 18.63
C LYS A 294 -5.06 -1.92 17.83
N ALA A 295 -5.46 -0.95 16.99
CA ALA A 295 -6.61 -1.11 16.11
C ALA A 295 -6.42 -2.28 15.14
N PHE A 296 -5.31 -2.34 14.41
CA PHE A 296 -5.06 -3.46 13.50
C PHE A 296 -4.95 -4.81 14.23
N ALA A 297 -4.34 -4.84 15.42
CA ALA A 297 -4.29 -6.05 16.24
C ALA A 297 -5.68 -6.50 16.70
N GLY A 298 -6.57 -5.56 17.04
CA GLY A 298 -7.96 -5.83 17.42
C GLY A 298 -8.75 -6.48 16.28
N VAL A 299 -8.66 -5.93 15.07
CA VAL A 299 -9.26 -6.52 13.87
C VAL A 299 -8.73 -7.93 13.62
N GLU A 300 -7.42 -8.14 13.75
CA GLU A 300 -6.81 -9.47 13.56
C GLU A 300 -7.34 -10.49 14.59
N ARG A 301 -7.47 -10.10 15.87
CA ARG A 301 -8.04 -10.97 16.91
C ARG A 301 -9.49 -11.33 16.64
N LEU A 302 -10.31 -10.35 16.26
CA LEU A 302 -11.72 -10.57 15.93
C LEU A 302 -11.86 -11.59 14.79
N LEU A 303 -11.08 -11.44 13.74
CA LEU A 303 -11.13 -12.31 12.57
C LEU A 303 -10.62 -13.73 12.86
N LYS A 304 -9.63 -13.88 13.76
CA LYS A 304 -9.18 -15.19 14.25
C LYS A 304 -10.27 -15.90 15.07
N GLY A 305 -10.90 -15.21 16.02
CA GLY A 305 -11.96 -15.78 16.87
C GLY A 305 -13.26 -16.11 16.12
N THR A 306 -13.49 -15.49 14.95
CA THR A 306 -14.65 -15.81 14.08
C THR A 306 -14.39 -17.03 13.19
N SER A 307 -13.13 -17.45 13.02
CA SER A 307 -12.78 -18.61 12.16
C SER A 307 -12.77 -19.94 12.91
N SER A 308 -13.09 -19.92 14.21
CA SER A 308 -13.15 -21.09 15.11
C SER A 308 -14.59 -21.43 15.55
N ARG A 309 -15.60 -20.95 14.83
CA ARG A 309 -17.02 -21.31 14.97
C ARG A 309 -17.54 -21.72 13.60
#